data_AF-A0A177ABS0-F1
#
_entry.id   AF-A0A177ABS0-F1
#
_cell.length_a   1.000
_cell.length_b   1.000
_cell.length_c   1.000
_cell.angle_alpha   90.00
_cell.angle_beta   90.00
_cell.angle_gamma   90.00
#
_symmetry.space_group_name_H-M   'P 1'
#
loop_
_entity.id
_entity.type
_entity.pdbx_description
1 polymer ?
#
loop_
_entity_poly.entity_id
_entity_poly.type
_entity_poly.pdbx_seq_one_letter_code
_entity_poly.pdbx_strand_id
1 'polypeptide(L)'
;MFRTPVLRALEKGPTYIDTNVYRAKRLWPPDFEKLSTKHQFRLERRYRRRSKLKWARPKWTKAVKIAQLGSIVFVTVYGVLFADWKQENEPFQGLRNKFRELTGSIWTTKPERGQRREGAEGAGSKPNVQ
;
A
#
# COMPACT_ATOMS: atom_id res chain seq x y z
N MET A 1 52.37 -7.75 32.50
CA MET A 1 51.84 -6.58 31.76
C MET A 1 50.63 -6.03 32.50
N PHE A 2 50.80 -4.92 33.23
CA PHE A 2 49.73 -4.31 34.03
C PHE A 2 48.81 -3.49 33.12
N ARG A 3 47.55 -3.92 32.95
CA ARG A 3 46.53 -3.19 32.19
C ARG A 3 46.05 -1.99 33.03
N THR A 4 45.94 -0.81 32.40
CA THR A 4 45.55 0.44 33.05
C THR A 4 44.10 0.37 33.57
N PRO A 5 43.78 1.04 34.70
CA PRO A 5 42.44 0.99 35.30
C PRO A 5 41.35 1.60 34.39
N VAL A 6 41.72 2.51 33.48
CA VAL A 6 40.82 3.11 32.48
C VAL A 6 40.34 2.07 31.47
N LEU A 7 41.22 1.18 31.00
CA LEU A 7 40.84 0.09 30.10
C LEU A 7 39.95 -0.95 30.80
N ARG A 8 40.14 -1.16 32.10
CA ARG A 8 39.28 -2.04 32.92
C ARG A 8 37.87 -1.45 33.14
N ALA A 9 37.74 -0.13 33.20
CA ALA A 9 36.45 0.55 33.35
C ALA A 9 35.61 0.52 32.06
N LEU A 10 36.25 0.56 30.89
CA LEU A 10 35.57 0.40 29.58
C LEU A 10 35.11 -1.03 29.31
N GLU A 11 35.72 -2.02 29.94
CA GLU A 11 35.30 -3.43 29.92
C GLU A 11 34.05 -3.69 30.79
N LYS A 12 33.67 -2.74 31.65
CA LYS A 12 32.50 -2.87 32.50
C LYS A 12 31.25 -2.76 31.61
N GLY A 13 30.67 -3.91 31.30
CA GLY A 13 29.43 -4.03 30.53
C GLY A 13 28.30 -3.19 31.14
N PRO A 14 27.20 -3.01 30.39
CA PRO A 14 26.14 -2.10 30.81
C PRO A 14 25.57 -2.48 32.19
N THR A 15 25.31 -1.47 33.02
CA THR A 15 24.95 -1.58 34.45
C THR A 15 23.69 -2.40 34.74
N TYR A 16 22.87 -2.67 33.72
CA TYR A 16 21.69 -3.54 33.85
C TYR A 16 22.03 -5.03 33.96
N ILE A 17 23.26 -5.45 33.66
CA ILE A 17 23.65 -6.87 33.74
C ILE A 17 23.71 -7.35 35.19
N ASP A 18 24.22 -6.51 36.10
CA ASP A 18 24.40 -6.87 37.51
C ASP A 18 23.09 -6.75 38.32
N THR A 19 22.17 -5.92 37.85
CA THR A 19 20.88 -5.62 38.49
C THR A 19 19.70 -6.45 37.95
N ASN A 20 19.92 -7.30 36.93
CA ASN A 20 18.86 -8.12 36.35
C ASN A 20 18.49 -9.30 37.26
N VAL A 21 17.20 -9.44 37.57
CA VAL A 21 16.63 -10.56 38.37
C VAL A 21 16.90 -11.91 37.70
N TYR A 22 16.87 -11.96 36.36
CA TYR A 22 17.15 -13.15 35.57
C TYR A 22 18.56 -13.07 34.98
N ARG A 23 19.55 -13.43 35.79
CA ARG A 23 20.95 -13.47 35.36
C ARG A 23 21.15 -14.51 34.26
N ALA A 24 21.85 -14.13 33.20
CA ALA A 24 22.23 -15.06 32.16
C ALA A 24 23.19 -16.12 32.74
N LYS A 25 22.83 -17.41 32.65
CA LYS A 25 23.67 -18.52 33.12
C LYS A 25 25.03 -18.59 32.40
N ARG A 26 25.14 -17.98 31.22
CA ARG A 26 26.34 -17.95 30.39
C ARG A 26 26.54 -16.52 29.89
N LEU A 27 27.75 -16.00 30.04
CA LEU A 27 28.13 -14.69 29.51
C LEU A 27 27.99 -14.70 27.98
N TRP A 28 27.33 -13.68 27.45
CA TRP A 28 27.24 -13.38 26.03
C TRP A 28 27.96 -12.05 25.82
N PRO A 29 28.76 -11.84 24.75
CA PRO A 29 29.10 -12.73 23.63
C PRO A 29 30.03 -13.88 24.03
N PRO A 30 29.98 -15.02 23.33
CA PRO A 30 30.96 -16.08 23.53
C PRO A 30 32.28 -15.65 22.88
N ASP A 31 33.41 -15.99 23.51
CA ASP A 31 34.73 -15.79 22.90
C ASP A 31 34.83 -16.64 21.62
N PHE A 32 34.70 -16.01 20.45
CA PHE A 32 34.69 -16.72 19.16
C PHE A 32 35.99 -17.46 18.91
N GLU A 33 37.13 -16.94 19.36
CA GLU A 33 38.45 -17.54 19.20
C GLU A 33 38.58 -18.92 19.88
N LYS A 34 37.83 -19.15 20.96
CA LYS A 34 37.84 -20.41 21.73
C LYS A 34 36.83 -21.44 21.21
N LEU A 35 35.96 -21.04 20.29
CA LEU A 35 34.93 -21.91 19.70
C LEU A 35 35.48 -22.65 18.48
N SER A 36 35.20 -23.95 18.38
CA SER A 36 35.42 -24.72 17.14
C SER A 36 34.74 -24.05 15.94
N THR A 37 35.41 -24.03 14.78
CA THR A 37 34.93 -23.46 13.52
C THR A 37 33.54 -23.94 13.12
N LYS A 38 33.22 -25.22 13.38
CA LYS A 38 31.88 -25.79 13.14
C LYS A 38 30.80 -25.07 13.96
N HIS A 39 31.12 -24.71 15.21
CA HIS A 39 30.21 -23.98 16.09
C HIS A 39 30.09 -22.52 15.68
N GLN A 40 31.20 -21.87 15.30
CA GLN A 40 31.21 -20.49 14.78
C GLN A 40 30.30 -20.37 13.55
N PHE A 41 30.44 -21.27 12.57
CA PHE A 41 29.62 -21.26 11.34
C PHE A 41 28.11 -21.40 11.64
N ARG A 42 27.75 -22.21 12.65
CA ARG A 42 26.36 -22.36 13.08
C ARG A 42 25.80 -21.08 13.69
N LEU A 43 26.61 -20.37 14.48
CA LEU A 43 26.23 -19.07 15.05
C LEU A 43 26.11 -18.00 13.98
N GLU A 44 27.06 -17.94 13.06
CA GLU A 44 27.04 -17.01 11.92
C GLU A 44 25.78 -17.22 11.05
N ARG A 45 25.49 -18.48 10.69
CA ARG A 45 24.28 -18.82 9.94
C ARG A 45 23.01 -18.40 10.68
N ARG A 46 22.94 -18.60 12.00
CA ARG A 46 21.80 -18.16 12.83
C ARG A 46 21.70 -16.64 12.87
N TYR A 47 22.82 -15.93 12.98
CA TYR A 47 22.89 -14.48 12.96
C TYR A 47 22.38 -13.94 11.62
N ARG A 48 22.93 -14.37 10.49
CA ARG A 48 22.50 -13.95 9.14
C ARG A 48 20.98 -14.12 8.92
N ARG A 49 20.42 -15.25 9.36
CA ARG A 49 18.96 -15.51 9.31
C ARG A 49 18.16 -14.53 10.15
N ARG A 50 18.57 -14.30 11.41
CA ARG A 50 17.90 -13.37 12.32
C ARG A 50 18.01 -11.92 11.83
N SER A 51 19.17 -11.52 11.32
CA SER A 51 19.37 -10.20 10.72
C SER A 51 18.46 -10.02 9.52
N LYS A 52 18.40 -10.98 8.59
CA LYS A 52 17.46 -10.93 7.46
C LYS A 52 16.01 -10.75 7.90
N LEU A 53 15.60 -11.44 8.98
CA LEU A 53 14.24 -11.28 9.53
C LEU A 53 14.03 -9.93 10.22
N LYS A 54 15.02 -9.39 10.94
CA LYS A 54 14.94 -8.07 11.58
C LYS A 54 14.89 -6.93 10.56
N TRP A 55 15.63 -7.07 9.46
CA TRP A 55 15.69 -6.11 8.36
C TRP A 55 14.54 -6.26 7.37
N ALA A 56 13.80 -7.37 7.39
CA ALA A 56 12.60 -7.52 6.57
C ALA A 56 11.53 -6.50 7.01
N ARG A 57 11.12 -5.62 6.09
CA ARG A 57 10.02 -4.66 6.28
C ARG A 57 8.79 -5.05 5.43
N PRO A 58 8.08 -6.13 5.78
CA PRO A 58 7.00 -6.67 4.95
C PRO A 58 5.79 -5.72 4.81
N LYS A 59 5.54 -4.87 5.81
CA LYS A 59 4.45 -3.89 5.75
C LYS A 59 4.73 -2.77 4.74
N TRP A 60 5.96 -2.26 4.73
CA TRP A 60 6.38 -1.23 3.78
C TRP A 60 6.36 -1.75 2.35
N THR A 61 6.89 -2.95 2.11
CA THR A 61 6.88 -3.55 0.77
C THR A 61 5.46 -3.83 0.28
N LYS A 62 4.54 -4.24 1.17
CA LYS A 62 3.11 -4.36 0.84
C LYS A 62 2.49 -3.01 0.47
N ALA A 63 2.75 -1.95 1.23
CA ALA A 63 2.23 -0.62 0.95
C ALA A 63 2.71 -0.10 -0.41
N VAL A 64 4.00 -0.24 -0.72
CA VAL A 64 4.56 0.16 -2.02
C VAL A 64 3.95 -0.64 -3.17
N LYS A 65 3.72 -1.95 -2.99
CA LYS A 65 3.05 -2.77 -4.02
C LYS A 65 1.60 -2.34 -4.26
N ILE A 66 0.87 -2.00 -3.21
CA ILE A 66 -0.50 -1.47 -3.32
C ILE A 66 -0.47 -0.11 -4.03
N ALA A 67 0.45 0.78 -3.67
CA ALA A 67 0.60 2.07 -4.32
C ALA A 67 0.98 1.93 -5.81
N GLN A 68 1.86 0.99 -6.13
CA GLN A 68 2.25 0.68 -7.51
C GLN A 68 1.04 0.18 -8.32
N LEU A 69 0.28 -0.79 -7.78
CA LEU A 69 -0.95 -1.26 -8.43
C LEU A 69 -1.98 -0.13 -8.58
N GLY A 70 -2.14 0.70 -7.55
CA GLY A 70 -2.99 1.88 -7.57
C GLY A 70 -2.59 2.87 -8.66
N SER A 71 -1.30 3.13 -8.83
CA SER A 71 -0.80 4.01 -9.90
C SER A 71 -1.06 3.45 -11.29
N ILE A 72 -0.90 2.14 -11.49
CA ILE A 72 -1.17 1.48 -12.77
C ILE A 72 -2.67 1.62 -13.10
N VAL A 73 -3.54 1.25 -12.16
CA VAL A 73 -4.99 1.34 -12.33
C VAL A 73 -5.41 2.79 -12.58
N PHE A 74 -4.85 3.75 -11.84
CA PHE A 74 -5.13 5.17 -12.02
C PHE A 74 -4.79 5.65 -13.44
N VAL A 75 -3.60 5.33 -13.95
CA VAL A 75 -3.19 5.68 -15.31
C VAL A 75 -4.05 4.98 -16.36
N THR A 76 -4.42 3.72 -16.15
CA THR A 76 -5.34 3.00 -17.05
C THR A 76 -6.71 3.65 -17.10
N VAL A 77 -7.31 3.99 -15.95
CA VAL A 77 -8.62 4.66 -15.88
C VAL A 77 -8.55 6.03 -16.55
N TYR A 78 -7.49 6.80 -16.29
CA TYR A 78 -7.27 8.09 -16.96
C TYR A 78 -7.16 7.92 -18.48
N GLY A 79 -6.34 6.98 -18.95
CA GLY A 79 -6.16 6.69 -20.38
C GLY A 79 -7.48 6.31 -21.06
N VAL A 80 -8.27 5.44 -20.45
CA VAL A 80 -9.53 4.98 -21.05
C VAL A 80 -10.59 6.08 -21.02
N LEU A 81 -10.72 6.80 -19.91
CA LEU A 81 -11.88 7.66 -19.67
C LEU A 81 -11.67 9.14 -20.06
N PHE A 82 -10.44 9.65 -19.94
CA PHE A 82 -10.14 11.08 -20.07
C PHE A 82 -9.08 11.41 -21.13
N ALA A 83 -8.24 10.45 -21.54
CA ALA A 83 -7.25 10.73 -22.58
C ALA A 83 -7.94 10.90 -23.94
N ASP A 84 -7.96 12.13 -24.43
CA ASP A 84 -8.56 12.45 -25.72
C ASP A 84 -7.54 12.14 -26.83
N TRP A 85 -7.68 10.98 -27.46
CA TRP A 85 -6.89 10.65 -28.63
C TRP A 85 -7.51 11.39 -29.81
N LYS A 86 -6.80 12.38 -30.37
CA LYS A 86 -7.13 13.21 -31.54
C LYS A 86 -7.42 12.44 -32.86
N GLN A 87 -7.85 11.18 -32.78
CA GLN A 87 -8.20 10.30 -33.88
C GLN A 87 -9.71 10.34 -34.11
N GLU A 88 -10.16 10.32 -35.37
CA GLU A 88 -11.59 10.42 -35.76
C GLU A 88 -12.51 9.33 -35.17
N ASN A 89 -11.97 8.22 -34.67
CA ASN A 89 -12.72 7.14 -34.04
C ASN A 89 -12.14 6.84 -32.66
N GLU A 90 -12.65 7.49 -31.63
CA GLU A 90 -12.26 7.25 -30.24
C GLU A 90 -12.68 5.82 -29.80
N PRO A 91 -11.73 4.91 -29.53
CA PRO A 91 -12.03 3.48 -29.33
C PRO A 91 -12.81 3.18 -28.03
N PHE A 92 -12.88 4.13 -27.09
CA PHE A 92 -13.48 3.92 -25.77
C PHE A 92 -14.75 4.76 -25.51
N GLN A 93 -15.35 5.40 -26.52
CA GLN A 93 -16.55 6.22 -26.31
C GLN A 93 -17.71 5.44 -25.69
N GLY A 94 -17.94 4.20 -26.12
CA GLY A 94 -18.98 3.35 -25.53
C GLY A 94 -18.78 3.08 -24.04
N LEU A 95 -17.53 2.99 -23.57
CA LEU A 95 -17.22 2.79 -22.16
C LEU A 95 -17.35 4.10 -21.37
N ARG A 96 -16.95 5.24 -21.95
CA ARG A 96 -17.10 6.58 -21.36
C ARG A 96 -18.57 6.93 -21.15
N ASN A 97 -19.43 6.63 -22.13
CA ASN A 97 -20.86 6.91 -22.05
C ASN A 97 -21.54 6.07 -20.98
N LYS A 98 -21.25 4.77 -20.92
CA LYS A 98 -21.74 3.89 -19.84
C LYS A 98 -21.25 4.30 -18.46
N PHE A 99 -19.98 4.71 -18.35
CA PHE A 99 -19.45 5.19 -17.08
C PHE A 99 -20.14 6.50 -16.64
N ARG A 100 -20.38 7.43 -17.56
CA ARG A 100 -21.13 8.67 -17.28
C ARG A 100 -22.59 8.41 -16.92
N GLU A 101 -23.24 7.43 -17.54
CA GLU A 101 -24.60 7.01 -17.22
C GLU A 101 -24.68 6.36 -15.82
N LEU A 102 -23.74 5.48 -15.49
CA LEU A 102 -23.65 4.83 -14.18
C LEU A 102 -23.29 5.83 -13.07
N THR A 103 -22.31 6.70 -13.29
CA THR A 103 -21.96 7.75 -12.32
C THR A 103 -23.06 8.80 -12.20
N GLY A 104 -23.73 9.16 -13.28
CA GLY A 104 -24.92 10.01 -13.25
C GLY A 104 -26.04 9.38 -12.41
N SER A 105 -26.40 8.12 -12.66
CA SER A 105 -27.45 7.41 -11.90
C SER A 105 -27.18 7.35 -10.38
N ILE A 106 -25.92 7.19 -9.99
CA ILE A 106 -25.52 7.10 -8.57
C ILE A 106 -25.44 8.48 -7.90
N TRP A 107 -24.97 9.51 -8.62
CA TRP A 107 -24.75 10.85 -8.06
C TRP A 107 -25.91 11.84 -8.26
N THR A 108 -26.79 11.60 -9.24
CA THR A 108 -28.02 12.39 -9.46
C THR A 108 -29.24 11.52 -9.16
N THR A 109 -29.74 11.60 -7.91
CA THR A 109 -31.16 11.33 -7.64
C THR A 109 -31.96 12.52 -8.17
N LYS A 110 -32.41 12.47 -9.42
CA LYS A 110 -33.55 13.30 -9.84
C LYS A 110 -34.82 12.55 -9.45
N PRO A 111 -35.64 13.08 -8.53
CA PRO A 111 -36.99 12.56 -8.37
C PRO A 111 -37.81 12.99 -9.60
N GLU A 112 -37.92 12.11 -10.59
CA GLU A 112 -38.97 12.23 -11.60
C GLU A 112 -40.31 11.93 -10.90
N ARG A 113 -40.98 12.97 -10.40
CA ARG A 113 -42.41 12.90 -10.02
C ARG A 113 -43.14 14.15 -10.48
N GLY A 114 -43.78 14.01 -11.65
CA GLY A 114 -45.05 14.67 -11.92
C GLY A 114 -45.04 15.80 -12.95
N GLN A 115 -44.78 15.49 -14.23
CA GLN A 115 -45.52 16.19 -15.29
C GLN A 115 -46.80 15.41 -15.57
N ARG A 116 -47.83 15.93 -14.90
CA ARG A 116 -49.24 15.61 -14.97
C ARG A 116 -49.70 15.64 -16.43
N ARG A 117 -50.45 14.62 -16.82
CA ARG A 117 -51.31 14.62 -18.00
C ARG A 117 -52.31 15.77 -17.85
N GLU A 118 -52.04 16.94 -18.40
CA GLU A 118 -53.03 18.00 -18.64
C GLU A 118 -52.80 18.55 -20.05
N GLY A 119 -53.81 18.42 -20.89
CA GLY A 119 -53.72 18.77 -22.32
C GLY A 119 -54.52 17.85 -23.24
N ALA A 120 -55.50 17.10 -22.72
CA ALA A 120 -56.56 16.49 -23.52
C ALA A 120 -57.86 17.25 -23.22
N GLU A 121 -58.00 18.48 -23.71
CA GLU A 121 -59.28 19.18 -23.89
C GLU A 121 -59.06 20.43 -24.73
N GLY A 122 -59.63 20.46 -25.93
CA GLY A 122 -59.44 21.52 -26.91
C GLY A 122 -59.82 21.08 -28.32
N ALA A 123 -61.10 20.75 -28.50
CA ALA A 123 -61.69 20.45 -29.79
C ALA A 123 -61.63 21.63 -30.76
N GLY A 124 -61.39 21.33 -32.04
CA GLY A 124 -62.05 21.98 -33.17
C GLY A 124 -61.33 23.15 -33.86
N SER A 125 -60.82 22.91 -35.08
CA SER A 125 -61.42 23.46 -36.32
C SER A 125 -60.38 23.69 -37.44
N LYS A 126 -60.32 22.69 -38.34
CA LYS A 126 -60.27 22.81 -39.82
C LYS A 126 -58.99 23.32 -40.54
N PRO A 127 -58.83 22.93 -41.83
CA PRO A 127 -57.59 22.35 -42.33
C PRO A 127 -56.82 23.21 -43.36
N ASN A 128 -55.60 22.77 -43.62
CA ASN A 128 -54.78 23.04 -44.81
C ASN A 128 -55.58 22.90 -46.13
N VAL A 129 -55.54 23.89 -47.03
CA VAL A 129 -55.46 23.78 -48.51
C VAL A 129 -55.19 25.17 -49.13
N GLN A 130 -54.19 25.21 -50.04
CA GLN A 130 -53.81 26.20 -51.07
C GLN A 130 -52.99 27.43 -50.67
#